data_AF-A0A9Q1J516-F1
#
_entry.id   AF-A0A9Q1J516-F1
#
_cell.length_a   1.000
_cell.length_b   1.000
_cell.length_c   1.000
_cell.angle_alpha   90.00
_cell.angle_beta   90.00
_cell.angle_gamma   90.00
#
_symmetry.space_group_name_H-M   'P 1'
#
loop_
_entity.id
_entity.type
_entity.pdbx_description
1 polymer ?
#
loop_
_entity_poly.entity_id
_entity_poly.type
_entity_poly.pdbx_seq_one_letter_code
_entity_poly.pdbx_strand_id
1 'polypeptide(L)'
;MPEGCLKFGFLSNPGACATVLRKEVMAAKVEVEPDLVCLMAPCNTGRMTIEEAGREFGKLILSAVERWPNVFVLDFPTRLSEDLDYQEMLRQEYNRVAVRFNVRYISTAAQFPVKMTELWCRDGVHLSDETGMARLVDLIWIASYLQLEGPPPSLPQPPRKPAPPAKTFIPTLVVTGEVRVSRGKSSHDWTEVTSGMRKTTAEDFQGLLRI
;
A
#
# COMPACT_ATOMS: atom_id res chain seq x y z
N MET A 1 -0.62 -27.40 8.89
CA MET A 1 0.44 -26.38 8.74
C MET A 1 1.53 -26.99 7.89
N PRO A 2 2.13 -26.23 6.96
CA PRO A 2 3.27 -26.72 6.17
C PRO A 2 4.42 -27.10 7.11
N GLU A 3 5.23 -28.08 6.71
CA GLU A 3 6.47 -28.39 7.43
C GLU A 3 7.48 -27.26 7.26
N GLY A 4 8.20 -26.91 8.32
CA GLY A 4 9.28 -25.91 8.26
C GLY A 4 9.72 -25.40 9.63
N CYS A 5 10.32 -24.22 9.66
CA CYS A 5 10.96 -23.65 10.86
C CYS A 5 9.99 -23.04 11.87
N LEU A 6 8.75 -22.73 11.48
CA LEU A 6 7.78 -22.10 12.36
C LEU A 6 6.93 -23.14 13.10
N LYS A 7 6.54 -22.81 14.33
CA LYS A 7 5.60 -23.59 15.15
C LYS A 7 4.41 -22.71 15.51
N PHE A 8 3.20 -23.24 15.33
CA PHE A 8 1.96 -22.48 15.54
C PHE A 8 1.18 -23.01 16.74
N GLY A 9 0.72 -22.09 17.58
CA GLY A 9 -0.40 -22.29 18.49
C GLY A 9 -1.64 -21.57 17.95
N PHE A 10 -2.83 -22.07 18.30
CA PHE A 10 -4.09 -21.49 17.83
C PHE A 10 -4.97 -21.10 19.01
N LEU A 11 -5.49 -19.87 18.96
CA LEU A 11 -6.59 -19.40 19.80
C LEU A 11 -7.72 -19.00 18.86
N SER A 12 -8.76 -19.83 18.79
CA SER A 12 -9.86 -19.66 17.84
C SER A 12 -11.20 -19.77 18.55
N ASN A 13 -12.10 -18.85 18.21
CA ASN A 13 -13.50 -18.89 18.61
C ASN A 13 -14.35 -18.71 17.35
N PRO A 14 -14.92 -19.80 16.79
CA PRO A 14 -15.65 -19.76 15.53
C PRO A 14 -16.79 -18.73 15.55
N GLY A 15 -16.81 -17.86 14.54
CA GLY A 15 -17.84 -16.83 14.41
C GLY A 15 -17.75 -15.69 15.43
N ALA A 16 -16.68 -15.59 16.22
CA ALA A 16 -16.49 -14.49 17.16
C ALA A 16 -16.32 -13.14 16.46
N CYS A 17 -16.97 -12.12 17.00
CA CYS A 17 -16.74 -10.73 16.63
C CYS A 17 -15.54 -10.14 17.39
N ALA A 18 -15.12 -8.93 17.01
CA ALA A 18 -13.95 -8.27 17.61
C ALA A 18 -14.02 -8.17 19.15
N THR A 19 -15.19 -7.93 19.72
CA THR A 19 -15.37 -7.80 21.18
C THR A 19 -15.17 -9.12 21.92
N VAL A 20 -15.57 -10.24 21.30
CA VAL A 20 -15.35 -11.59 21.85
C VAL A 20 -13.89 -11.96 21.73
N LEU A 21 -13.29 -11.81 20.54
CA LEU A 21 -11.87 -12.07 20.32
C LEU A 21 -10.98 -11.25 21.26
N ARG A 22 -11.37 -10.02 21.58
CA ARG A 22 -10.63 -9.18 22.53
C ARG A 22 -10.64 -9.80 23.93
N LYS A 23 -11.77 -10.35 24.38
CA LYS A 23 -11.83 -11.05 25.67
C LYS A 23 -10.91 -12.27 25.67
N GLU A 24 -10.89 -13.04 24.59
CA GLU A 24 -9.99 -14.19 24.43
C GLU A 24 -8.52 -13.75 24.50
N VAL A 25 -8.14 -12.69 23.76
CA VAL A 25 -6.79 -12.12 23.80
C VAL A 25 -6.39 -11.68 25.20
N MET A 26 -7.30 -11.04 25.96
CA MET A 26 -7.01 -10.60 27.32
C MET A 26 -6.96 -11.78 28.32
N ALA A 27 -7.76 -12.81 28.11
CA ALA A 27 -7.86 -13.98 28.99
C ALA A 27 -6.83 -15.07 28.67
N ALA A 28 -6.19 -15.03 27.49
CA ALA A 28 -5.26 -16.05 27.05
C ALA A 28 -4.17 -16.27 28.11
N LYS A 29 -3.75 -17.52 28.29
CA LYS A 29 -2.60 -17.88 29.12
C LYS A 29 -1.67 -18.66 28.21
N VAL A 30 -0.59 -18.03 27.80
CA VAL A 30 0.41 -18.65 26.93
C VAL A 30 1.62 -18.99 27.80
N GLU A 31 2.03 -20.26 27.79
CA GLU A 31 3.16 -20.72 28.60
C GLU A 31 4.50 -20.14 28.13
N VAL A 32 4.60 -19.90 26.82
CA VAL A 32 5.76 -19.30 26.15
C VAL A 32 5.28 -18.11 25.34
N GLU A 33 5.96 -16.97 25.47
CA GLU A 33 5.64 -15.79 24.67
C GLU A 33 5.87 -16.07 23.17
N PRO A 34 4.89 -15.81 22.29
CA PRO A 34 5.06 -16.04 20.87
C PRO A 34 5.96 -14.98 20.23
N ASP A 35 6.87 -15.42 19.35
CA ASP A 35 7.71 -14.51 18.54
C ASP A 35 6.87 -13.63 17.58
N LEU A 36 5.68 -14.10 17.23
CA LEU A 36 4.74 -13.41 16.36
C LEU A 36 3.29 -13.82 16.64
N VAL A 37 2.39 -12.84 16.56
CA VAL A 37 0.94 -13.07 16.58
C VAL A 37 0.33 -12.69 15.23
N CYS A 38 -0.30 -13.68 14.58
CA CYS A 38 -1.20 -13.47 13.46
C CYS A 38 -2.62 -13.25 13.98
N LEU A 39 -3.13 -12.02 13.87
CA LEU A 39 -4.50 -11.70 14.22
C LEU A 39 -5.40 -11.80 12.98
N MET A 40 -6.29 -12.80 12.95
CA MET A 40 -7.30 -12.89 11.89
C MET A 40 -8.34 -11.78 12.08
N ALA A 41 -8.58 -10.99 11.03
CA ALA A 41 -9.61 -9.96 11.04
C ALA A 41 -11.01 -10.62 11.19
N PRO A 42 -11.87 -10.14 12.11
CA PRO A 42 -13.18 -10.74 12.33
C PRO A 42 -14.15 -10.35 11.21
N CYS A 43 -14.71 -11.33 10.50
CA CYS A 43 -15.77 -11.06 9.51
C CYS A 43 -17.18 -11.01 10.12
N ASN A 44 -17.39 -11.53 11.33
CA ASN A 44 -18.69 -11.47 11.97
C ASN A 44 -18.83 -10.18 12.77
N THR A 45 -19.57 -9.22 12.22
CA THR A 45 -19.86 -7.91 12.81
C THR A 45 -21.26 -7.84 13.42
N GLY A 46 -22.10 -8.86 13.20
CA GLY A 46 -23.48 -8.89 13.66
C GLY A 46 -24.31 -7.77 13.01
N ARG A 47 -24.74 -6.79 13.81
CA ARG A 47 -25.54 -5.64 13.36
C ARG A 47 -24.77 -4.31 13.40
N MET A 48 -23.45 -4.37 13.57
CA MET A 48 -22.62 -3.18 13.66
C MET A 48 -22.51 -2.47 12.30
N THR A 49 -22.46 -1.13 12.33
CA THR A 49 -22.00 -0.38 11.15
C THR A 49 -20.51 -0.63 10.90
N ILE A 50 -20.02 -0.23 9.73
CA ILE A 50 -18.59 -0.34 9.38
C ILE A 50 -17.73 0.40 10.41
N GLU A 51 -18.12 1.60 10.82
CA GLU A 51 -17.39 2.43 11.79
C GLU A 51 -17.40 1.80 13.20
N GLU A 52 -18.53 1.20 13.61
CA GLU A 52 -18.63 0.50 14.88
C GLU A 52 -17.73 -0.75 14.89
N ALA A 53 -17.76 -1.53 13.80
CA ALA A 53 -16.90 -2.67 13.61
C ALA A 53 -15.42 -2.26 13.64
N GLY A 54 -15.05 -1.17 12.95
CA GLY A 54 -13.70 -0.59 12.95
C GLY A 54 -13.24 -0.15 14.35
N ARG A 55 -14.14 0.46 15.14
CA ARG A 55 -13.84 0.86 16.52
C ARG A 55 -13.60 -0.35 17.42
N GLU A 56 -14.43 -1.38 17.36
CA GLU A 56 -14.22 -2.59 18.16
C GLU A 56 -12.98 -3.38 17.69
N PHE A 57 -12.72 -3.40 16.39
CA PHE A 57 -11.50 -3.97 15.83
C PHE A 57 -10.24 -3.24 16.31
N GLY A 58 -10.29 -1.90 16.40
CA GLY A 58 -9.18 -1.12 16.97
C GLY A 58 -8.89 -1.47 18.43
N LYS A 59 -9.92 -1.70 19.24
CA LYS A 59 -9.74 -2.17 20.62
C LYS A 59 -9.12 -3.57 20.68
N LEU A 60 -9.47 -4.44 19.73
CA LEU A 60 -8.86 -5.77 19.61
C LEU A 60 -7.37 -5.68 19.25
N ILE A 61 -7.00 -4.89 18.23
CA ILE A 61 -5.60 -4.67 17.87
C ILE A 61 -4.82 -4.12 19.05
N LEU A 62 -5.35 -3.07 19.70
CA LEU A 62 -4.69 -2.44 20.85
C LEU A 62 -4.38 -3.47 21.94
N SER A 63 -5.36 -4.30 22.32
CA SER A 63 -5.17 -5.35 23.31
C SER A 63 -4.13 -6.41 22.90
N ALA A 64 -4.00 -6.70 21.60
CA ALA A 64 -2.97 -7.62 21.11
C ALA A 64 -1.57 -7.00 21.15
N VAL A 65 -1.40 -5.75 20.69
CA VAL A 65 -0.08 -5.07 20.65
C VAL A 65 0.42 -4.65 22.02
N GLU A 66 -0.47 -4.39 22.98
CA GLU A 66 -0.08 -4.16 24.39
C GLU A 66 0.45 -5.43 25.05
N ARG A 67 0.07 -6.60 24.51
CA ARG A 67 0.39 -7.90 25.10
C ARG A 67 1.58 -8.59 24.43
N TRP A 68 1.73 -8.43 23.12
CA TRP A 68 2.77 -9.11 22.35
C TRP A 68 3.52 -8.13 21.44
N PRO A 69 4.85 -8.24 21.35
CA PRO A 69 5.70 -7.23 20.70
C PRO A 69 5.58 -7.22 19.17
N ASN A 70 5.16 -8.33 18.57
CA ASN A 70 5.09 -8.48 17.12
C ASN A 70 3.71 -9.01 16.72
N VAL A 71 2.90 -8.16 16.10
CA VAL A 71 1.54 -8.46 15.67
C VAL A 71 1.38 -8.03 14.23
N PHE A 72 0.74 -8.86 13.42
CA PHE A 72 0.20 -8.48 12.13
C PHE A 72 -1.25 -8.96 11.99
N VAL A 73 -1.99 -8.32 11.11
CA VAL A 73 -3.36 -8.71 10.78
C VAL A 73 -3.38 -9.44 9.44
N LEU A 74 -4.04 -10.59 9.42
CA LEU A 74 -4.45 -11.28 8.20
C LEU A 74 -5.96 -11.09 8.01
N ASP A 75 -6.35 -10.58 6.85
CA ASP A 75 -7.73 -10.29 6.48
C ASP A 75 -8.61 -11.55 6.41
N PHE A 76 -9.93 -11.37 6.51
CA PHE A 76 -10.89 -12.45 6.40
C PHE A 76 -11.13 -12.89 4.94
N PRO A 77 -11.21 -14.20 4.67
CA PRO A 77 -11.67 -14.70 3.37
C PRO A 77 -13.07 -14.18 3.04
N THR A 78 -13.32 -13.84 1.77
CA THR A 78 -14.64 -13.40 1.30
C THR A 78 -15.69 -14.47 1.59
N ARG A 79 -16.83 -14.07 2.15
CA ARG A 79 -18.02 -14.91 2.26
C ARG A 79 -18.85 -14.76 1.00
N LEU A 80 -19.26 -15.89 0.43
CA LEU A 80 -20.13 -15.92 -0.76
C LEU A 80 -21.59 -15.59 -0.39
N SER A 81 -21.96 -15.73 0.89
CA SER A 81 -23.29 -15.46 1.41
C SER A 81 -23.54 -14.00 1.81
N GLU A 82 -22.51 -13.15 1.75
CA GLU A 82 -22.56 -11.75 2.20
C GLU A 82 -22.35 -10.79 1.03
N ASP A 83 -22.87 -9.57 1.19
CA ASP A 83 -22.71 -8.51 0.21
C ASP A 83 -21.22 -8.16 0.00
N LEU A 84 -20.79 -8.08 -1.26
CA LEU A 84 -19.38 -7.89 -1.59
C LEU A 84 -18.91 -6.47 -1.31
N ASP A 85 -19.76 -5.47 -1.56
CA ASP A 85 -19.44 -4.06 -1.31
C ASP A 85 -19.34 -3.80 0.20
N TYR A 86 -20.23 -4.39 1.00
CA TYR A 86 -20.14 -4.39 2.46
C TYR A 86 -18.80 -4.95 2.95
N GLN A 87 -18.42 -6.13 2.45
CA GLN A 87 -17.16 -6.78 2.85
C GLN A 87 -15.95 -5.95 2.43
N GLU A 88 -15.98 -5.31 1.27
CA GLU A 88 -14.90 -4.43 0.81
C GLU A 88 -14.79 -3.16 1.67
N MET A 89 -15.92 -2.51 1.99
CA MET A 89 -15.93 -1.38 2.92
C MET A 89 -15.36 -1.76 4.29
N LEU A 90 -15.70 -2.96 4.79
CA LEU A 90 -15.19 -3.46 6.06
C LEU A 90 -13.67 -3.69 6.02
N ARG A 91 -13.15 -4.26 4.94
CA ARG A 91 -11.70 -4.44 4.73
C ARG A 91 -10.95 -3.13 4.72
N GLN A 92 -11.48 -2.14 4.01
CA GLN A 92 -10.88 -0.80 3.94
C GLN A 92 -10.84 -0.15 5.32
N GLU A 93 -11.93 -0.25 6.08
CA GLU A 93 -11.97 0.27 7.45
C GLU A 93 -10.98 -0.45 8.37
N TYR A 94 -10.88 -1.78 8.28
CA TYR A 94 -9.93 -2.55 9.08
C TYR A 94 -8.47 -2.26 8.73
N ASN A 95 -8.14 -2.15 7.45
CA ASN A 95 -6.81 -1.72 7.01
C ASN A 95 -6.50 -0.33 7.57
N ARG A 96 -7.41 0.63 7.41
CA ARG A 96 -7.28 2.00 7.94
C ARG A 96 -7.05 2.01 9.45
N VAL A 97 -7.71 1.13 10.20
CA VAL A 97 -7.52 0.99 11.65
C VAL A 97 -6.18 0.36 11.97
N ALA A 98 -5.78 -0.73 11.31
CA ALA A 98 -4.48 -1.38 11.54
C ALA A 98 -3.29 -0.43 11.30
N VAL A 99 -3.36 0.38 10.23
CA VAL A 99 -2.35 1.42 9.94
C VAL A 99 -2.24 2.44 11.08
N ARG A 100 -3.34 2.82 11.73
CA ARG A 100 -3.29 3.74 12.89
C ARG A 100 -2.52 3.18 14.08
N PHE A 101 -2.47 1.86 14.23
CA PHE A 101 -1.70 1.17 15.27
C PHE A 101 -0.32 0.72 14.79
N ASN A 102 0.12 1.13 13.60
CA ASN A 102 1.37 0.68 12.98
C ASN A 102 1.46 -0.86 12.84
N VAL A 103 0.31 -1.51 12.64
CA VAL A 103 0.21 -2.95 12.45
C VAL A 103 0.03 -3.25 10.96
N ARG A 104 0.82 -4.18 10.43
CA ARG A 104 0.73 -4.61 9.03
C ARG A 104 -0.62 -5.30 8.80
N TYR A 105 -1.33 -4.91 7.75
CA TYR A 105 -2.57 -5.55 7.31
C TYR A 105 -2.34 -6.26 5.98
N ILE A 106 -2.59 -7.56 5.93
CA ILE A 106 -2.42 -8.38 4.74
C ILE A 106 -3.81 -8.77 4.24
N SER A 107 -4.20 -8.23 3.08
CA SER A 107 -5.47 -8.62 2.45
C SER A 107 -5.42 -10.04 1.90
N THR A 108 -6.54 -10.74 2.01
CA THR A 108 -6.75 -12.10 1.50
C THR A 108 -7.68 -12.13 0.28
N ALA A 109 -8.23 -10.97 -0.14
CA ALA A 109 -9.25 -10.88 -1.18
C ALA A 109 -8.79 -11.45 -2.54
N ALA A 110 -7.52 -11.25 -2.91
CA ALA A 110 -6.97 -11.76 -4.17
C ALA A 110 -6.78 -13.29 -4.15
N GLN A 111 -6.62 -13.87 -2.96
CA GLN A 111 -6.35 -15.30 -2.77
C GLN A 111 -7.63 -16.11 -2.62
N PHE A 112 -8.73 -15.46 -2.23
CA PHE A 112 -10.07 -16.04 -2.16
C PHE A 112 -11.03 -15.34 -3.13
N PRO A 113 -10.84 -15.51 -4.45
CA PRO A 113 -11.75 -14.94 -5.45
C PRO A 113 -13.09 -15.69 -5.47
N VAL A 114 -14.19 -14.94 -5.53
CA VAL A 114 -15.57 -15.45 -5.52
C VAL A 114 -15.84 -16.50 -6.60
N LYS A 115 -15.13 -16.44 -7.73
CA LYS A 115 -15.28 -17.37 -8.86
C LYS A 115 -14.73 -18.78 -8.57
N MET A 116 -13.85 -18.94 -7.59
CA MET A 116 -13.24 -20.22 -7.21
C MET A 116 -14.05 -20.90 -6.11
N THR A 117 -15.31 -21.22 -6.41
CA THR A 117 -16.29 -21.72 -5.42
C THR A 117 -15.85 -22.98 -4.68
N GLU A 118 -14.91 -23.76 -5.24
CA GLU A 118 -14.32 -24.93 -4.60
C GLU A 118 -13.55 -24.62 -3.31
N LEU A 119 -13.13 -23.37 -3.11
CA LEU A 119 -12.48 -22.93 -1.87
C LEU A 119 -13.46 -22.85 -0.69
N TRP A 120 -14.76 -22.95 -0.92
CA TRP A 120 -15.79 -22.86 0.10
C TRP A 120 -16.57 -24.16 0.26
N CYS A 121 -17.09 -24.35 1.47
CA CYS A 121 -18.19 -25.26 1.72
C CYS A 121 -19.47 -24.79 1.00
N ARG A 122 -20.45 -25.69 0.89
CA ARG A 122 -21.73 -25.39 0.23
C ARG A 122 -22.53 -24.27 0.87
N ASP A 123 -22.24 -23.92 2.12
CA ASP A 123 -22.89 -22.80 2.82
C ASP A 123 -22.37 -21.43 2.37
N GLY A 124 -21.26 -21.38 1.61
CA GLY A 124 -20.65 -20.13 1.15
C GLY A 124 -20.05 -19.29 2.25
N VAL A 125 -19.93 -19.83 3.48
CA VAL A 125 -19.39 -19.13 4.65
C VAL A 125 -18.06 -19.75 5.07
N HIS A 126 -18.02 -21.07 5.18
CA HIS A 126 -16.84 -21.80 5.62
C HIS A 126 -15.94 -22.12 4.44
N LEU A 127 -14.63 -22.13 4.67
CA LEU A 127 -13.68 -22.65 3.69
C LEU A 127 -13.82 -24.18 3.62
N SER A 128 -13.62 -24.74 2.43
CA SER A 128 -13.55 -26.19 2.27
C SER A 128 -12.29 -26.74 2.96
N ASP A 129 -12.38 -27.93 3.56
CA ASP A 129 -11.26 -28.54 4.27
C ASP A 129 -10.08 -28.86 3.33
N GLU A 130 -10.37 -29.26 2.10
CA GLU A 130 -9.37 -29.73 1.13
C GLU A 130 -8.59 -28.61 0.46
N THR A 131 -9.27 -27.55 -0.01
CA THR A 131 -8.63 -26.51 -0.85
C THR A 131 -8.65 -25.14 -0.19
N GLY A 132 -9.76 -24.74 0.43
CA GLY A 132 -9.89 -23.45 1.08
C GLY A 132 -8.99 -23.33 2.32
N MET A 133 -9.10 -24.29 3.23
CA MET A 133 -8.29 -24.34 4.45
C MET A 133 -6.81 -24.54 4.15
N ALA A 134 -6.46 -25.39 3.17
CA ALA A 134 -5.08 -25.54 2.72
C ALA A 134 -4.49 -24.18 2.27
N ARG A 135 -5.24 -23.42 1.47
CA ARG A 135 -4.82 -22.08 1.02
C ARG A 135 -4.69 -21.07 2.16
N LEU A 136 -5.62 -21.07 3.12
CA LEU A 136 -5.53 -20.19 4.29
C LEU A 136 -4.28 -20.52 5.13
N VAL A 137 -4.01 -21.81 5.32
CA VAL A 137 -2.84 -22.31 6.05
C VAL A 137 -1.54 -21.87 5.37
N ASP A 138 -1.45 -21.97 4.05
CA ASP A 138 -0.29 -21.48 3.29
C ASP A 138 -0.10 -19.96 3.45
N LEU A 139 -1.18 -19.19 3.44
CA LEU A 139 -1.11 -17.74 3.63
C LEU A 139 -0.65 -17.36 5.03
N ILE A 140 -1.16 -18.02 6.07
CA ILE A 140 -0.71 -17.79 7.44
C ILE A 140 0.79 -18.10 7.55
N TRP A 141 1.23 -19.22 6.97
CA TRP A 141 2.63 -19.61 7.00
C TRP A 141 3.53 -18.59 6.29
N ILE A 142 3.23 -18.27 5.03
CA ILE A 142 4.02 -17.33 4.21
C ILE A 142 4.05 -15.93 4.85
N ALA A 143 2.90 -15.42 5.29
CA ALA A 143 2.81 -14.12 5.93
C ALA A 143 3.64 -14.07 7.22
N SER A 144 3.57 -15.13 8.03
CA SER A 144 4.33 -15.22 9.28
C SER A 144 5.83 -15.29 9.03
N TYR A 145 6.25 -16.12 8.06
CA TYR A 145 7.65 -16.23 7.65
C TYR A 145 8.20 -14.87 7.20
N LEU A 146 7.49 -14.17 6.30
CA LEU A 146 7.91 -12.86 5.80
C LEU A 146 7.88 -11.76 6.88
N GLN A 147 7.02 -11.89 7.89
CA GLN A 147 6.98 -10.96 9.02
C GLN A 147 8.18 -11.17 9.96
N LEU A 148 8.63 -12.41 10.17
CA LEU A 148 9.78 -12.75 11.00
C LEU A 148 11.14 -12.48 10.31
N GLU A 149 11.24 -12.79 9.01
CA GLU A 149 12.45 -12.52 8.22
C GLU A 149 12.61 -11.04 7.84
N GLY A 150 11.52 -10.26 7.90
CA GLY A 150 11.54 -8.85 7.58
C GLY A 150 12.46 -8.06 8.52
N PRO A 151 13.03 -6.93 8.07
CA PRO A 151 13.78 -6.05 8.96
C PRO A 151 12.90 -5.63 10.15
N PRO A 152 13.47 -5.51 11.37
CA PRO A 152 12.69 -5.19 12.56
C PRO A 152 11.90 -3.89 12.33
N PRO A 153 10.64 -3.80 12.83
CA PRO A 153 9.81 -2.63 12.63
C PRO A 153 10.55 -1.38 13.09
N SER A 154 10.74 -0.42 12.19
CA SER A 154 11.36 0.87 12.50
C SER A 154 10.56 1.56 13.59
N LEU A 155 11.24 1.99 14.67
CA LEU A 155 10.65 2.75 15.76
C LEU A 155 9.83 3.94 15.20
N PRO A 156 8.71 4.31 15.85
CA PRO A 156 7.90 5.45 15.43
C PRO A 156 8.80 6.68 15.29
N GLN A 157 8.96 7.18 14.06
CA GLN A 157 9.63 8.45 13.86
C GLN A 157 8.75 9.53 14.52
N PRO A 158 9.33 10.43 15.32
CA PRO A 158 8.57 11.55 15.85
C PRO A 158 7.93 12.32 14.68
N PRO A 159 6.73 12.89 14.87
CA PRO A 159 6.05 13.62 13.80
C PRO A 159 7.01 14.64 13.21
N ARG A 160 7.25 14.54 11.89
CA ARG A 160 8.04 15.55 11.17
C ARG A 160 7.39 16.90 11.44
N LYS A 161 8.13 17.81 12.06
CA LYS A 161 7.69 19.19 12.26
C LYS A 161 7.26 19.74 10.89
N PRO A 162 6.07 20.36 10.77
CA PRO A 162 5.68 20.97 9.51
C PRO A 162 6.76 21.95 9.07
N ALA A 163 7.18 21.83 7.81
CA ALA A 163 8.10 22.78 7.22
C ALA A 163 7.50 24.19 7.36
N PRO A 164 8.31 25.21 7.72
CA PRO A 164 7.80 26.57 7.76
C PRO A 164 7.21 26.93 6.40
N PRO A 165 6.09 27.67 6.35
CA PRO A 165 5.44 28.02 5.09
C PRO A 165 6.44 28.74 4.20
N ALA A 166 6.57 28.25 2.95
CA ALA A 166 7.37 28.92 1.94
C ALA A 166 6.85 30.36 1.78
N LYS A 167 7.74 31.35 1.87
CA LYS A 167 7.39 32.74 1.60
C LYS A 167 6.94 32.84 0.14
N THR A 168 5.64 32.97 -0.08
CA THR A 168 5.08 33.31 -1.38
C THR A 168 5.52 34.74 -1.73
N PHE A 169 6.51 34.87 -2.61
CA PHE A 169 6.84 36.13 -3.24
C PHE A 169 5.76 36.43 -4.28
N ILE A 170 4.95 37.45 -4.03
CA ILE A 170 4.07 38.06 -5.04
C ILE A 170 4.92 39.09 -5.78
N PRO A 171 5.27 38.90 -7.07
CA PRO A 171 5.99 39.92 -7.80
C PRO A 171 5.05 41.11 -8.08
N THR A 172 5.39 42.26 -7.53
CA THR A 172 4.72 43.52 -7.87
C THR A 172 5.23 43.99 -9.22
N LEU A 173 4.37 43.96 -10.25
CA LEU A 173 4.63 44.56 -11.55
C LEU A 173 4.61 46.09 -11.40
N VAL A 174 5.78 46.71 -11.32
CA VAL A 174 5.91 48.17 -11.42
C VAL A 174 6.18 48.50 -12.88
N VAL A 175 5.19 49.11 -13.55
CA VAL A 175 5.38 49.65 -14.91
C VAL A 175 6.11 50.99 -14.77
N THR A 176 7.42 50.98 -14.95
CA THR A 176 8.21 52.19 -15.21
C THR A 176 8.01 52.58 -16.68
N GLY A 177 7.60 53.83 -16.90
CA GLY A 177 7.27 54.38 -18.22
C GLY A 177 8.42 54.31 -19.24
N GLU A 178 8.08 54.51 -20.51
CA GLU A 178 8.96 54.31 -21.67
C GLU A 178 10.33 54.96 -21.52
N VAL A 179 11.35 54.13 -21.29
CA VAL A 179 12.75 54.52 -21.42
C VAL A 179 13.21 54.16 -22.83
N ARG A 180 13.39 55.16 -23.69
CA ARG A 180 14.12 54.98 -24.95
C ARG A 180 15.60 54.78 -24.60
N VAL A 181 16.06 53.54 -24.65
CA VAL A 181 17.49 53.20 -24.53
C VAL A 181 18.05 52.91 -25.92
N SER A 182 19.12 53.64 -26.26
CA SER A 182 19.90 53.53 -27.48
C SER A 182 20.56 52.15 -27.60
N ARG A 183 20.64 51.62 -28.84
CA ARG A 183 21.34 50.35 -29.16
C ARG A 183 22.84 50.49 -28.85
N GLY A 184 23.25 50.01 -27.68
CA GLY A 184 24.64 49.73 -27.33
C GLY A 184 25.09 48.40 -27.94
N LYS A 185 26.26 48.40 -28.58
CA LYS A 185 26.82 47.35 -29.43
C LYS A 185 27.10 46.05 -28.68
N SER A 186 26.73 44.93 -29.31
CA SER A 186 27.14 43.57 -28.96
C SER A 186 28.67 43.44 -29.06
N SER A 187 29.28 42.73 -28.11
CA SER A 187 30.74 42.51 -28.05
C SER A 187 31.08 41.03 -28.30
N HIS A 188 30.54 40.42 -29.36
CA HIS A 188 31.03 39.15 -29.90
C HIS A 188 30.77 39.14 -31.40
N ASP A 189 31.82 39.40 -32.18
CA ASP A 189 31.85 39.51 -33.63
C ASP A 189 33.36 39.67 -33.95
N TRP A 190 34.09 38.86 -34.75
CA TRP A 190 33.81 38.04 -35.93
C TRP A 190 34.85 36.89 -36.02
N THR A 191 34.84 35.96 -37.00
CA THR A 191 35.39 36.16 -38.36
C THR A 191 34.88 35.09 -39.33
N GLU A 192 34.41 35.54 -40.49
CA GLU A 192 33.98 34.77 -41.65
C GLU A 192 35.06 33.87 -42.26
N VAL A 193 34.63 32.76 -42.84
CA VAL A 193 35.26 32.19 -44.03
C VAL A 193 34.32 32.42 -45.20
N THR A 194 34.73 33.31 -46.10
CA THR A 194 34.10 33.52 -47.40
C THR A 194 34.59 32.45 -48.38
N SER A 195 33.68 31.82 -49.14
CA SER A 195 34.05 31.32 -50.47
C SER A 195 33.62 32.37 -51.49
N GLY A 196 34.61 33.04 -52.08
CA GLY A 196 34.43 34.12 -53.04
C GLY A 196 33.67 33.69 -54.30
N MET A 197 32.59 34.42 -54.57
CA MET A 197 32.43 35.32 -55.72
C MET A 197 33.08 34.93 -57.06
N ARG A 198 32.22 34.82 -58.09
CA ARG A 198 32.30 35.38 -59.46
C ARG A 198 31.37 34.55 -60.35
N LYS A 199 30.64 35.03 -61.36
CA LYS A 199 30.24 36.33 -61.92
C LYS A 199 29.24 35.95 -63.03
N THR A 200 28.35 36.88 -63.39
CA THR A 200 27.78 37.06 -64.74
C THR A 200 27.13 35.88 -65.47
N THR A 201 25.86 36.09 -65.79
CA THR A 201 25.17 35.54 -66.95
C THR A 201 26.00 35.67 -68.23
N ALA A 202 26.20 34.56 -68.93
CA ALA A 202 26.06 34.43 -70.38
C ALA A 202 26.13 32.93 -70.73
N GLU A 203 25.06 32.46 -71.38
CA GLU A 203 25.01 31.37 -72.36
C GLU A 203 25.47 29.94 -71.97
N ASP A 204 24.57 29.00 -72.28
CA ASP A 204 24.83 27.77 -73.03
C ASP A 204 25.64 26.57 -72.46
N PHE A 205 24.92 25.43 -72.51
CA PHE A 205 25.29 24.11 -73.05
C PHE A 205 26.31 23.18 -72.36
N GLN A 206 25.85 21.92 -72.30
CA GLN A 206 26.60 20.64 -72.27
C GLN A 206 27.45 20.38 -71.01
N GLY A 207 27.23 19.31 -70.24
CA GLY A 207 27.00 17.95 -70.67
C GLY A 207 28.17 17.09 -70.13
N LEU A 208 27.82 16.06 -69.36
CA LEU A 208 28.52 14.77 -69.27
C LEU A 208 30.01 14.75 -68.82
N LEU A 209 30.20 14.06 -67.69
CA LEU A 209 31.04 12.86 -67.50
C LEU A 209 32.55 12.98 -67.21
N ARG A 210 32.93 12.00 -66.36
CA ARG A 210 34.25 11.34 -66.17
C ARG A 210 35.21 12.08 -65.24
N ILE A 211 35.77 11.47 -64.20
CA ILE A 211 35.77 10.11 -63.60
C ILE A 211 35.97 10.35 -62.10
#